data_AF-A0A7Y5AEC9-F1
#
_entry.id   AF-A0A7Y5AEC9-F1
#
_cell.length_a   1.000
_cell.length_b   1.000
_cell.length_c   1.000
_cell.angle_alpha   90.00
_cell.angle_beta   90.00
_cell.angle_gamma   90.00
#
_symmetry.space_group_name_H-M   'P 1'
#
loop_
_entity.id
_entity.type
_entity.pdbx_description
1 polymer ?
#
loop_
_entity_poly.entity_id
_entity_poly.type
_entity_poly.pdbx_seq_one_letter_code
_entity_poly.pdbx_strand_id
1 'polypeptide(L)'
;GKGNGALEALVAGLPIAVEIMDYNEHAIGAGTNAKAAAYIELRVAGGRPVHGVGIDENITTASFKALFSALNRSLSQQEAKAA
;
A
#
# COMPACT_ATOMS: atom_id res chain seq x y z
N GLY A 1 -7.69 -9.31 8.31
CA GLY A 1 -7.22 -10.71 8.39
C GLY A 1 -6.34 -10.88 9.62
N LYS A 2 -5.51 -11.94 9.63
CA LYS A 2 -4.46 -12.18 10.65
C LYS A 2 -3.10 -12.22 9.95
N GLY A 3 -2.03 -11.87 10.64
CA GLY A 3 -0.65 -11.85 10.11
C GLY A 3 0.34 -11.43 11.20
N ASN A 4 1.64 -11.50 10.91
CA ASN A 4 2.72 -11.15 11.84
C ASN A 4 2.94 -9.63 11.97
N GLY A 5 2.28 -8.84 11.12
CA GLY A 5 2.28 -7.39 11.17
C GLY A 5 0.97 -6.79 10.67
N ALA A 6 0.78 -5.50 10.92
CA ALA A 6 -0.45 -4.79 10.57
C ALA A 6 -0.74 -4.83 9.06
N LEU A 7 0.29 -4.67 8.23
CA LEU A 7 0.16 -4.71 6.77
C LEU A 7 -0.19 -6.12 6.27
N GLU A 8 0.46 -7.16 6.79
CA GLU A 8 0.15 -8.56 6.44
C GLU A 8 -1.28 -8.93 6.85
N ALA A 9 -1.70 -8.55 8.07
CA ALA A 9 -3.05 -8.78 8.55
C ALA A 9 -4.10 -8.03 7.70
N LEU A 10 -3.79 -6.83 7.22
CA LEU A 10 -4.65 -6.08 6.30
C LEU A 10 -4.79 -6.79 4.96
N VAL A 11 -3.67 -7.16 4.31
CA VAL A 11 -3.67 -7.89 3.03
C VAL A 11 -4.43 -9.21 3.14
N ALA A 12 -4.19 -9.99 4.19
CA ALA A 12 -4.91 -11.25 4.44
C ALA A 12 -6.41 -11.06 4.72
N GLY A 13 -6.87 -9.82 4.95
CA GLY A 13 -8.28 -9.48 5.08
C GLY A 13 -8.97 -9.05 3.78
N LEU A 14 -8.22 -8.87 2.70
CA LEU A 14 -8.79 -8.43 1.43
C LEU A 14 -9.46 -9.59 0.70
N PRO A 15 -10.58 -9.35 -0.01
CA PRO A 15 -11.28 -10.38 -0.80
C PRO A 15 -10.57 -10.71 -2.12
N ILE A 16 -9.42 -10.08 -2.40
CA ILE A 16 -8.65 -10.21 -3.63
C ILE A 16 -7.22 -10.60 -3.31
N ALA A 17 -6.60 -11.38 -4.20
CA ALA A 17 -5.20 -11.75 -4.08
C ALA A 17 -4.31 -10.54 -4.38
N VAL A 18 -3.55 -10.11 -3.36
CA VAL A 18 -2.59 -9.01 -3.44
C VAL A 18 -1.23 -9.53 -3.01
N GLU A 19 -0.23 -9.27 -3.85
CA GLU A 19 1.17 -9.59 -3.59
C GLU A 19 1.93 -8.28 -3.41
N ILE A 20 2.57 -8.12 -2.26
CA ILE A 20 3.49 -7.00 -2.02
C ILE A 20 4.85 -7.38 -2.60
N MET A 21 5.34 -6.58 -3.54
CA MET A 21 6.60 -6.80 -4.24
C MET A 21 7.75 -6.05 -3.56
N ASP A 22 7.49 -4.82 -3.13
CA ASP A 22 8.44 -3.97 -2.42
C ASP A 22 7.73 -3.10 -1.38
N TYR A 23 8.44 -2.81 -0.30
CA TYR A 23 7.99 -1.99 0.81
C TYR A 23 9.13 -1.11 1.30
N ASN A 24 8.89 0.20 1.33
CA ASN A 24 9.83 1.14 1.92
C ASN A 24 9.09 2.20 2.71
N GLU A 25 9.69 2.66 3.80
CA GLU A 25 9.16 3.71 4.64
C GLU A 25 10.28 4.61 5.14
N HIS A 26 9.96 5.89 5.33
CA HIS A 26 10.86 6.83 5.98
C HIS A 26 10.10 7.94 6.69
N ALA A 27 10.78 8.60 7.63
CA ALA A 27 10.27 9.80 8.25
C ALA A 27 10.38 11.01 7.29
N ILE A 28 9.32 11.80 7.19
CA ILE A 28 9.33 13.15 6.65
C ILE A 28 9.53 14.11 7.81
N GLY A 29 10.67 14.80 7.81
CA GLY A 29 11.05 15.70 8.88
C GLY A 29 11.70 14.97 10.06
N ALA A 30 11.73 15.62 11.22
CA ALA A 30 12.36 15.11 12.44
C ALA A 30 11.64 15.60 13.70
N GLY A 31 11.94 14.97 14.83
CA GLY A 31 11.31 15.27 16.12
C GLY A 31 9.89 14.69 16.25
N THR A 32 9.16 15.14 17.26
CA THR A 32 7.83 14.60 17.62
C THR A 32 6.74 14.88 16.60
N ASN A 33 6.99 15.79 15.65
CA ASN A 33 6.05 16.18 14.61
C ASN A 33 6.42 15.61 13.23
N ALA A 34 7.39 14.68 13.19
CA ALA A 34 7.72 13.96 11.97
C ALA A 34 6.52 13.14 11.50
N LYS A 35 6.34 13.08 10.18
CA LYS A 35 5.36 12.19 9.54
C LYS A 35 6.07 10.96 9.01
N ALA A 36 5.33 9.90 8.73
CA ALA A 36 5.82 8.76 7.96
C ALA A 36 5.35 8.87 6.51
N ALA A 37 6.25 8.59 5.58
CA ALA A 37 5.94 8.22 4.21
C ALA A 37 6.12 6.72 4.05
N ALA A 38 5.12 6.05 3.48
CA ALA A 38 5.22 4.65 3.08
C ALA A 38 5.01 4.53 1.57
N TYR A 39 5.79 3.65 0.96
CA TYR A 39 5.80 3.33 -0.46
C TYR A 39 5.60 1.83 -0.59
N ILE A 40 4.62 1.43 -1.39
CA ILE A 40 4.31 0.02 -1.63
C ILE A 40 4.25 -0.22 -3.13
N GLU A 41 5.05 -1.16 -3.61
CA GLU A 41 4.81 -1.79 -4.89
C GLU A 41 4.01 -3.07 -4.67
N LEU A 42 2.87 -3.21 -5.35
CA LEU A 42 2.05 -4.41 -5.28
C LEU A 42 1.53 -4.83 -6.64
N ARG A 43 1.10 -6.09 -6.68
CA ARG A 43 0.44 -6.72 -7.82
C ARG A 43 -0.89 -7.31 -7.37
N VAL A 44 -1.94 -7.08 -8.15
CA VAL A 44 -3.27 -7.64 -7.94
C VAL A 44 -3.52 -8.74 -8.97
N ALA A 45 -3.91 -9.93 -8.52
CA ALA A 45 -4.31 -11.06 -9.38
C ALA A 45 -3.34 -11.37 -10.55
N GLY A 46 -2.03 -11.31 -10.31
CA GLY A 46 -1.02 -11.57 -11.35
C GLY A 46 -0.88 -10.47 -12.42
N GLY A 47 -1.55 -9.33 -12.24
CA GLY A 47 -1.50 -8.19 -13.15
C GLY A 47 -0.17 -7.42 -13.15
N ARG A 48 -0.19 -6.23 -13.74
CA ARG A 48 0.99 -5.35 -13.75
C ARG A 48 1.25 -4.80 -12.34
N PRO A 49 2.49 -4.80 -11.83
CA PRO A 49 2.84 -4.12 -10.59
C PRO A 49 2.56 -2.62 -10.67
N VAL A 50 2.07 -2.06 -9.56
CA VAL A 50 1.77 -0.64 -9.41
C VAL A 50 2.26 -0.14 -8.06
N HIS A 51 2.64 1.13 -8.03
CA HIS A 51 3.12 1.79 -6.82
C HIS A 51 2.00 2.60 -6.16
N GLY A 52 2.02 2.61 -4.83
CA GLY A 52 1.18 3.44 -3.99
C GLY A 52 2.01 4.16 -2.94
N VAL A 53 1.55 5.33 -2.56
CA VAL A 53 2.21 6.19 -1.56
C VAL A 53 1.18 6.63 -0.55
N GLY A 54 1.57 6.60 0.72
CA GLY A 54 0.76 7.05 1.84
C GLY A 54 1.59 7.89 2.79
N ILE A 55 1.02 9.01 3.25
CA ILE A 55 1.63 9.88 4.25
C ILE A 55 0.67 10.01 5.43
N ASP A 56 1.18 9.81 6.63
CA ASP A 56 0.45 9.97 7.87
C ASP A 56 1.42 10.22 9.04
N GLU A 57 0.94 10.75 10.16
CA GLU A 57 1.76 10.87 11.38
C GLU A 57 2.03 9.50 12.01
N ASN A 58 1.16 8.52 11.77
CA ASN A 58 1.34 7.14 12.20
C ASN A 58 1.86 6.27 11.05
N ILE A 59 2.99 5.58 11.26
CA ILE A 59 3.63 4.73 10.25
C ILE A 59 2.72 3.60 9.74
N THR A 60 1.94 2.98 10.62
CA THR A 60 0.95 1.96 10.24
C THR A 60 -0.12 2.56 9.35
N THR A 61 -0.67 3.71 9.71
CA THR A 61 -1.69 4.39 8.88
C THR A 61 -1.11 4.83 7.52
N ALA A 62 0.14 5.32 7.49
CA ALA A 62 0.83 5.65 6.23
C ALA A 62 0.95 4.41 5.33
N SER A 63 1.33 3.25 5.88
CA SER A 63 1.39 1.98 5.12
C SER A 63 0.04 1.57 4.54
N PHE A 64 -1.06 1.76 5.29
CA PHE A 64 -2.39 1.43 4.82
C PHE A 64 -2.84 2.35 3.69
N LYS A 65 -2.57 3.65 3.81
CA LYS A 65 -2.81 4.63 2.74
C LYS A 65 -2.03 4.27 1.48
N ALA A 66 -0.76 3.86 1.62
CA ALA A 66 0.06 3.43 0.49
C ALA A 66 -0.53 2.21 -0.21
N LEU A 67 -0.98 1.20 0.55
CA LEU A 67 -1.64 0.00 0.02
C LEU A 67 -2.89 0.38 -0.78
N PHE A 68 -3.82 1.14 -0.20
CA PHE A 68 -5.05 1.55 -0.89
C PHE A 68 -4.78 2.46 -2.09
N SER A 69 -3.76 3.33 -2.02
CA SER A 69 -3.29 4.13 -3.16
C SER A 69 -2.89 3.24 -4.35
N ALA A 70 -2.13 2.17 -4.09
CA ALA A 70 -1.75 1.21 -5.13
C ALA A 70 -2.93 0.37 -5.64
N LEU A 71 -3.81 -0.08 -4.76
CA LEU A 71 -5.02 -0.84 -5.15
C LEU A 71 -5.92 -0.03 -6.07
N ASN A 72 -6.23 1.22 -5.70
CA ASN A 72 -7.03 2.12 -6.53
C ASN A 72 -6.38 2.33 -7.90
N ARG A 73 -5.05 2.51 -7.93
CA ARG A 73 -4.30 2.63 -9.18
C ARG A 73 -4.39 1.37 -10.04
N SER A 74 -4.35 0.18 -9.42
CA SER A 74 -4.52 -1.10 -10.14
C SER A 74 -5.89 -1.17 -10.80
N LEU A 75 -6.97 -0.79 -10.08
CA LEU A 75 -8.33 -0.79 -10.60
C LEU A 75 -8.48 0.16 -11.79
N SER A 76 -8.03 1.41 -11.68
CA SER A 76 -8.13 2.39 -12.77
C SER A 76 -7.36 1.95 -14.03
N GLN A 77 -6.22 1.25 -13.87
CA GLN A 77 -5.47 0.71 -15.01
C GLN A 77 -6.15 -0.49 -15.66
N GLN A 78 -6.95 -1.26 -14.92
CA GLN A 78 -7.75 -2.34 -15.49
C GLN A 78 -8.94 -1.77 -16.27
N GLU A 79 -9.63 -0.77 -15.74
CA GLU A 79 -10.71 -0.05 -16.42
C GLU A 79 -10.23 0.58 -17.73
N ALA A 80 -9.10 1.29 -17.71
CA ALA A 80 -8.53 1.92 -18.89
C ALA A 80 -8.09 0.94 -19.99
N LYS A 81 -7.86 -0.34 -19.66
CA LYS A 81 -7.55 -1.40 -20.66
C LYS A 81 -8.80 -2.07 -21.22
N ALA A 82 -9.93 -1.98 -20.52
CA ALA A 82 -11.19 -2.58 -20.93
C ALA A 82 -12.04 -1.65 -21.81
N ALA A 83 -11.75 -0.34 -21.79
CA ALA A 83 -12.33 0.68 -22.65
C ALA A 83 -11.59 0.78 -24.00
#